data_AF-L2G8K5-F1
#
_entry.id   AF-L2G8K5-F1
#
_cell.length_a   1.000
_cell.length_b   1.000
_cell.length_c   1.000
_cell.angle_alpha   90.00
_cell.angle_beta   90.00
_cell.angle_gamma   90.00
#
_symmetry.space_group_name_H-M   'P 1'
#
loop_
_entity.id
_entity.type
_entity.pdbx_description
1 polymer ?
#
loop_
_entity_poly.entity_id
_entity_poly.type
_entity_poly.pdbx_seq_one_letter_code
_entity_poly.pdbx_strand_id
1 'polypeptide(L)'
;MASVELLMAVRNEHNKPSVFRHLLVIRLLNAWWVLTFFQPDEYFQALEPAWRMAFGEGSGAWITWEWKYQLRSSLHPALFAGVYTIADLVGKPLPVAARSWLLLAAPKATQAVFAAAGDWYTWQLAVKIYGADSSVSWFALFMSMFSPFQWYCSTRTFSNSLETTLTIAALNYFPWELLGEPKLTKENPKPSGGSILNTQGTLTNLRLSILLAAVAVLLRPTNVLIWATVVLATLTRPLFACSVLTPSTVLILLREALLCGALALTLSLASD
;
A
#
# COMPACT_ATOMS: atom_id res chain seq x y z
N MET A 1 5.66 -25.46 23.63
CA MET A 1 6.16 -24.63 22.50
C MET A 1 5.00 -24.04 21.70
N ALA A 2 4.09 -24.84 21.14
CA ALA A 2 2.90 -24.36 20.42
C ALA A 2 1.97 -23.43 21.23
N SER A 3 1.86 -23.62 22.55
CA SER A 3 1.07 -22.74 23.42
C SER A 3 1.66 -21.33 23.58
N VAL A 4 2.98 -21.20 23.57
CA VAL A 4 3.69 -19.93 23.72
C VAL A 4 3.63 -19.13 22.41
N GLU A 5 3.84 -19.78 21.27
CA GLU A 5 3.68 -19.17 19.94
C GLU A 5 2.24 -18.67 19.71
N LEU A 6 1.23 -19.45 20.10
CA LEU A 6 -0.16 -19.05 20.00
C LEU A 6 -0.46 -17.83 20.89
N LEU A 7 0.00 -17.83 22.14
CA LEU A 7 -0.16 -16.70 23.06
C LEU A 7 0.51 -15.43 22.51
N MET A 8 1.68 -15.55 21.90
CA MET A 8 2.40 -14.44 21.29
C MET A 8 1.71 -13.93 20.03
N ALA A 9 1.17 -14.82 19.19
CA ALA A 9 0.36 -14.44 18.04
C ALA A 9 -0.89 -13.68 18.47
N VAL A 10 -1.60 -14.14 19.51
CA VAL A 10 -2.77 -13.46 20.09
C VAL A 10 -2.39 -12.10 20.66
N ARG A 11 -1.27 -12.01 21.40
CA ARG A 11 -0.76 -10.73 21.91
C ARG A 11 -0.45 -9.76 20.78
N ASN A 12 0.15 -10.25 19.70
CA ASN A 12 0.48 -9.44 18.55
C ASN A 12 -0.78 -8.91 17.84
N GLU A 13 -1.77 -9.77 17.60
CA GLU A 13 -3.10 -9.38 17.08
C GLU A 13 -3.74 -8.28 17.92
N HIS A 14 -3.73 -8.44 19.25
CA HIS A 14 -4.28 -7.45 20.17
C HIS A 14 -3.56 -6.10 20.10
N ASN A 15 -2.24 -6.11 19.87
CA ASN A 15 -1.43 -4.90 19.84
C ASN A 15 -1.53 -4.13 18.51
N LYS A 16 -1.96 -4.76 17.40
CA LYS A 16 -1.97 -4.11 16.07
C LYS A 16 -2.68 -2.76 16.03
N PRO A 17 -3.90 -2.59 16.59
CA PRO A 17 -4.60 -1.31 16.55
C PRO A 17 -3.87 -0.24 17.36
N SER A 18 -3.29 -0.64 18.50
CA SER A 18 -2.50 0.25 19.33
C SER A 18 -1.25 0.73 18.59
N VAL A 19 -0.48 -0.18 17.99
CA VAL A 19 0.72 0.16 17.21
C VAL A 19 0.38 1.11 16.06
N PHE A 20 -0.64 0.79 15.26
CA PHE A 20 -1.07 1.66 14.16
C PHE A 20 -1.44 3.07 14.65
N ARG A 21 -2.19 3.18 15.75
CA ARG A 21 -2.55 4.48 16.33
C ARG A 21 -1.32 5.31 16.73
N HIS A 22 -0.32 4.70 17.36
CA HIS A 22 0.92 5.40 17.71
C HIS A 22 1.67 5.86 16.46
N LEU A 23 1.79 5.00 15.45
CA LEU A 23 2.41 5.35 14.16
C LEU A 23 1.69 6.51 13.48
N LEU A 24 0.35 6.49 13.49
CA LEU A 24 -0.46 7.55 12.91
C LEU A 24 -0.22 8.89 13.61
N VAL A 25 -0.21 8.92 14.95
CA VAL A 25 0.10 10.14 15.71
C VAL A 25 1.49 10.66 15.37
N ILE A 26 2.49 9.77 15.33
CA ILE A 26 3.87 10.15 15.01
C ILE A 26 3.96 10.72 13.59
N ARG A 27 3.32 10.10 12.60
CA ARG A 27 3.35 10.56 11.21
C ARG A 27 2.56 11.84 10.99
N LEU A 28 1.48 12.07 11.74
CA LEU A 28 0.75 13.34 11.73
C LEU A 28 1.62 14.48 12.29
N LEU A 29 2.33 14.24 13.40
CA LEU A 29 3.28 15.21 13.96
C LEU A 29 4.44 15.46 12.99
N ASN A 30 4.97 14.42 12.35
CA ASN A 30 6.00 14.54 11.31
C ASN A 30 5.51 15.41 10.14
N ALA A 31 4.35 15.11 9.56
CA ALA A 31 3.79 15.85 8.42
C ALA A 31 3.58 17.34 8.74
N TRP A 32 3.27 17.66 10.00
CA TRP A 32 3.14 19.04 10.46
C TRP A 32 4.49 19.74 10.63
N TRP A 33 5.51 19.02 11.11
CA TRP A 33 6.85 19.57 11.33
C TRP A 33 7.64 19.82 10.03
N VAL A 34 7.33 19.07 8.97
CA VAL A 34 7.96 19.24 7.66
C VAL A 34 7.37 20.49 6.98
N LEU A 35 8.07 21.61 7.15
CA LEU A 35 7.70 22.92 6.60
C LEU A 35 8.49 23.30 5.34
N THR A 36 9.54 22.55 5.00
CA THR A 36 10.40 22.86 3.86
C THR A 36 9.80 22.36 2.56
N PHE A 37 10.17 23.00 1.45
CA PHE A 37 9.96 22.49 0.10
C PHE A 37 11.11 21.55 -0.31
N PHE A 38 10.81 20.48 -1.06
CA PHE A 38 11.84 19.60 -1.60
C PHE A 38 11.85 19.56 -3.13
N GLN A 39 10.76 19.13 -3.75
CA GLN A 39 10.67 18.94 -5.21
C GLN A 39 9.37 19.52 -5.75
N PRO A 40 9.37 20.01 -7.01
CA PRO A 40 8.17 20.56 -7.63
C PRO A 40 7.04 19.53 -7.75
N ASP A 41 7.37 18.24 -7.81
CA ASP A 41 6.42 17.14 -7.89
C ASP A 41 5.43 17.10 -6.72
N GLU A 42 5.82 17.61 -5.54
CA GLU A 42 4.97 17.68 -4.36
C GLU A 42 3.71 18.52 -4.60
N TYR A 43 3.84 19.60 -5.37
CA TYR A 43 2.75 20.54 -5.65
C TYR A 43 2.27 20.43 -7.09
N PHE A 44 3.16 20.64 -8.06
CA PHE A 44 2.81 20.78 -9.47
C PHE A 44 2.44 19.46 -10.16
N GLN A 45 2.77 18.31 -9.56
CA GLN A 45 2.40 16.98 -10.08
C GLN A 45 1.39 16.24 -9.20
N ALA A 46 0.92 16.87 -8.11
CA ALA A 46 -0.05 16.27 -7.21
C ALA A 46 -1.13 17.27 -6.80
N LEU A 47 -0.78 18.30 -6.04
CA LEU A 47 -1.75 19.20 -5.40
C LEU A 47 -2.36 20.23 -6.35
N GLU A 48 -1.60 20.81 -7.28
CA GLU A 48 -2.13 21.78 -8.25
C GLU A 48 -3.13 21.14 -9.23
N PRO A 49 -2.85 19.97 -9.85
CA PRO A 49 -3.86 19.26 -10.64
C PRO A 49 -5.07 18.84 -9.81
N ALA A 50 -4.84 18.36 -8.58
CA ALA A 50 -5.92 18.00 -7.66
C ALA A 50 -6.82 19.19 -7.32
N TRP A 51 -6.23 20.37 -7.11
CA TRP A 51 -6.95 21.62 -6.84
C TRP A 51 -7.82 22.01 -8.04
N ARG A 52 -7.27 21.95 -9.26
CA ARG A 52 -8.05 22.20 -10.47
C ARG A 52 -9.22 21.23 -10.62
N MET A 53 -8.99 19.94 -10.35
CA MET A 53 -10.04 18.92 -10.41
C MET A 53 -11.15 19.19 -9.39
N ALA A 54 -10.81 19.63 -8.18
CA ALA A 54 -11.79 19.89 -7.11
C ALA A 54 -12.56 21.21 -7.29
N PHE A 55 -11.91 22.27 -7.80
CA PHE A 55 -12.46 23.63 -7.81
C PHE A 55 -12.66 24.24 -9.21
N GLY A 56 -12.31 23.51 -10.27
CA GLY A 56 -12.48 23.92 -11.66
C GLY A 56 -11.34 24.76 -12.24
N GLU A 57 -11.45 25.13 -13.51
CA GLU A 57 -10.38 25.83 -14.26
C GLU A 57 -10.11 27.26 -13.76
N GLY A 58 -11.12 27.95 -13.25
CA GLY A 58 -11.01 29.30 -12.69
C GLY A 58 -10.41 29.36 -11.28
N SER A 59 -9.98 28.23 -10.71
CA SER A 59 -9.50 28.11 -9.33
C SER A 59 -8.11 28.70 -9.07
N GLY A 60 -7.40 29.12 -10.12
CA GLY A 60 -6.03 29.64 -10.02
C GLY A 60 -4.94 28.56 -9.98
N ALA A 61 -5.29 27.27 -10.15
CA ALA A 61 -4.32 26.18 -10.18
C ALA A 61 -3.27 26.34 -11.28
N TRP A 62 -2.00 26.17 -10.92
CA TRP A 62 -0.88 26.22 -11.85
C TRP A 62 -0.59 24.85 -12.46
N ILE A 63 -1.06 24.64 -13.69
CA ILE A 63 -0.93 23.37 -14.39
C ILE A 63 0.19 23.40 -15.42
N THR A 64 1.14 22.48 -15.26
CA THR A 64 2.28 22.32 -16.15
C THR A 64 1.89 21.71 -17.48
N TRP A 65 2.79 21.78 -18.46
CA TRP A 65 2.52 21.35 -19.83
C TRP A 65 2.17 19.86 -19.93
N GLU A 66 2.71 19.00 -19.07
CA GLU A 66 2.47 17.55 -19.11
C GLU A 66 1.01 17.17 -18.92
N TRP A 67 0.29 17.91 -18.07
CA TRP A 67 -1.14 17.73 -17.85
C TRP A 67 -1.98 18.21 -19.03
N LYS A 68 -1.50 19.20 -19.78
CA LYS A 68 -2.17 19.65 -21.02
C LYS A 68 -2.13 18.59 -22.11
N TYR A 69 -1.10 17.73 -22.09
CA TYR A 69 -0.92 16.62 -23.02
C TYR A 69 -1.24 15.25 -22.42
N GLN A 70 -1.85 15.21 -21.22
CA GLN A 70 -2.24 13.97 -20.53
C GLN A 70 -1.11 12.91 -20.45
N LEU A 71 0.12 13.36 -20.19
CA LEU A 71 1.30 12.48 -20.15
C LEU A 71 1.45 11.69 -18.84
N ARG A 72 0.56 11.92 -17.86
CA ARG A 72 0.62 11.32 -16.53
C ARG A 72 -0.77 10.81 -16.14
N SER A 73 -0.80 9.69 -15.43
CA SER A 73 -2.03 9.18 -14.83
C SER A 73 -2.60 10.20 -13.83
N SER A 74 -3.89 10.49 -13.97
CA SER A 74 -4.62 11.38 -13.05
C SER A 74 -4.88 10.75 -11.68
N LEU A 75 -4.66 9.44 -11.51
CA LEU A 75 -5.06 8.69 -10.32
C LEU A 75 -4.52 9.27 -9.02
N HIS A 76 -3.25 9.69 -9.01
CA HIS A 76 -2.61 10.28 -7.83
C HIS A 76 -3.18 11.67 -7.47
N PRO A 77 -3.27 12.65 -8.40
CA PRO A 77 -3.99 13.89 -8.12
C PRO A 77 -5.48 13.71 -7.83
N ALA A 78 -6.18 12.77 -8.49
CA ALA A 78 -7.60 12.54 -8.30
C ALA A 78 -7.92 12.13 -6.84
N LEU A 79 -7.02 11.35 -6.22
CA LEU A 79 -7.08 11.05 -4.79
C LEU A 79 -7.10 12.33 -3.96
N PHE A 80 -6.18 13.26 -4.21
CA PHE A 80 -6.14 14.54 -3.49
C PHE A 80 -7.30 15.48 -3.87
N ALA A 81 -7.85 15.38 -5.08
CA ALA A 81 -9.03 16.14 -5.48
C ALA A 81 -10.25 15.73 -4.64
N GLY A 82 -10.41 14.42 -4.41
CA GLY A 82 -11.40 13.89 -3.46
C GLY A 82 -11.18 14.41 -2.04
N VAL A 83 -9.93 14.41 -1.56
CA VAL A 83 -9.56 14.96 -0.24
C VAL A 83 -9.94 16.45 -0.15
N TYR A 84 -9.60 17.26 -1.15
CA TYR A 84 -9.97 18.68 -1.19
C TYR A 84 -11.48 18.88 -1.20
N THR A 85 -12.21 18.09 -1.99
CA THR A 85 -13.68 18.18 -2.07
C THR A 85 -14.33 17.87 -0.72
N ILE A 86 -13.89 16.81 -0.04
CA ILE A 86 -14.39 16.44 1.28
C ILE A 86 -14.02 17.52 2.32
N ALA A 87 -12.76 17.97 2.31
CA ALA A 87 -12.28 19.03 3.20
C ALA A 87 -13.06 20.34 2.99
N ASP A 88 -13.40 20.67 1.74
CA ASP A 88 -14.19 21.84 1.42
C ASP A 88 -15.63 21.73 1.93
N LEU A 89 -16.27 20.57 1.71
CA LEU A 89 -17.61 20.30 2.21
C LEU A 89 -17.70 20.44 3.74
N VAL A 90 -16.71 19.91 4.45
CA VAL A 90 -16.59 20.03 5.92
C VAL A 90 -16.22 21.45 6.35
N GLY A 91 -15.44 22.17 5.52
CA GLY A 91 -14.94 23.51 5.80
C GLY A 91 -15.91 24.65 5.50
N LYS A 92 -16.94 24.44 4.67
CA LYS A 92 -17.99 25.42 4.33
C LYS A 92 -18.63 26.12 5.54
N PRO A 93 -19.01 25.42 6.64
CA PRO A 93 -19.57 26.08 7.83
C PRO A 93 -18.54 26.82 8.68
N LEU A 94 -17.24 26.65 8.43
CA LEU A 94 -16.17 27.24 9.24
C LEU A 94 -15.81 28.66 8.77
N PRO A 95 -15.22 29.50 9.65
CA PRO A 95 -14.63 30.77 9.25
C PRO A 95 -13.58 30.57 8.15
N VAL A 96 -13.41 31.58 7.28
CA VAL A 96 -12.49 31.54 6.13
C VAL A 96 -11.09 31.09 6.53
N ALA A 97 -10.54 31.62 7.62
CA ALA A 97 -9.22 31.23 8.12
C ALA A 97 -9.14 29.72 8.46
N ALA A 98 -10.14 29.19 9.15
CA ALA A 98 -10.18 27.78 9.53
C ALA A 98 -10.37 26.85 8.32
N ARG A 99 -11.18 27.26 7.34
CA ARG A 99 -11.32 26.54 6.06
C ARG A 99 -10.01 26.48 5.29
N SER A 100 -9.27 27.58 5.21
CA SER A 100 -7.95 27.60 4.53
C SER A 100 -6.94 26.68 5.23
N TRP A 101 -6.88 26.69 6.57
CA TRP A 101 -6.03 25.78 7.32
C TRP A 101 -6.43 24.31 7.12
N LEU A 102 -7.73 24.01 7.06
CA LEU A 102 -8.23 22.67 6.78
C LEU A 102 -7.80 22.19 5.39
N LEU A 103 -7.97 23.01 4.35
CA LEU A 103 -7.56 22.68 2.99
C LEU A 103 -6.03 22.49 2.88
N LEU A 104 -5.24 23.25 3.62
CA LEU A 104 -3.78 23.08 3.66
C LEU A 104 -3.36 21.80 4.41
N ALA A 105 -4.04 21.47 5.52
CA ALA A 105 -3.70 20.34 6.37
C ALA A 105 -4.21 19.00 5.83
N ALA A 106 -5.34 18.97 5.12
CA ALA A 106 -5.97 17.74 4.64
C ALA A 106 -5.07 16.84 3.77
N PRO A 107 -4.37 17.33 2.72
CA PRO A 107 -3.47 16.49 1.94
C PRO A 107 -2.27 15.99 2.76
N LYS A 108 -1.72 16.81 3.66
CA LYS A 108 -0.64 16.42 4.58
C LYS A 108 -1.08 15.31 5.53
N ALA A 109 -2.26 15.44 6.11
CA ALA A 109 -2.84 14.43 6.99
C ALA A 109 -3.11 13.11 6.24
N THR A 110 -3.58 13.20 4.99
CA THR A 110 -3.78 12.04 4.13
C THR A 110 -2.45 11.30 3.88
N GLN A 111 -1.38 12.03 3.58
CA GLN A 111 -0.07 11.39 3.43
C GLN A 111 0.50 10.84 4.73
N ALA A 112 0.26 11.48 5.86
CA ALA A 112 0.63 10.92 7.16
C ALA A 112 -0.05 9.56 7.42
N VAL A 113 -1.30 9.39 6.98
CA VAL A 113 -2.02 8.10 7.06
C VAL A 113 -1.33 7.05 6.18
N PHE A 114 -0.96 7.39 4.95
CA PHE A 114 -0.23 6.45 4.08
C PHE A 114 1.15 6.10 4.65
N ALA A 115 1.92 7.08 5.13
CA ALA A 115 3.20 6.82 5.78
C ALA A 115 3.05 5.89 6.99
N ALA A 116 2.05 6.11 7.85
CA ALA A 116 1.77 5.26 9.00
C ALA A 116 1.33 3.84 8.59
N ALA A 117 0.54 3.72 7.52
CA ALA A 117 0.19 2.44 6.95
C ALA A 117 1.42 1.71 6.41
N GLY A 118 2.33 2.41 5.72
CA GLY A 118 3.59 1.84 5.21
C GLY A 118 4.47 1.29 6.32
N ASP A 119 4.63 2.04 7.42
CA ASP A 119 5.35 1.57 8.61
C ASP A 119 4.67 0.35 9.24
N TRP A 120 3.35 0.39 9.38
CA TRP A 120 2.59 -0.70 9.98
C TRP A 120 2.66 -1.97 9.14
N TYR A 121 2.51 -1.87 7.81
CA TYR A 121 2.66 -3.01 6.91
C TYR A 121 4.11 -3.52 6.88
N THR A 122 5.11 -2.66 7.03
CA THR A 122 6.52 -3.08 7.17
C THR A 122 6.69 -3.96 8.41
N TRP A 123 6.14 -3.52 9.54
CA TRP A 123 6.14 -4.28 10.78
C TRP A 123 5.39 -5.61 10.66
N GLN A 124 4.18 -5.59 10.07
CA GLN A 124 3.37 -6.79 9.85
C GLN A 124 4.02 -7.80 8.90
N LEU A 125 4.65 -7.31 7.83
CA LEU A 125 5.37 -8.16 6.90
C LEU A 125 6.58 -8.82 7.59
N ALA A 126 7.31 -8.06 8.41
CA ALA A 126 8.41 -8.61 9.19
C ALA A 126 7.94 -9.66 10.20
N VAL A 127 6.80 -9.44 10.88
CA VAL A 127 6.16 -10.46 11.74
C VAL A 127 5.82 -11.71 10.94
N LYS A 128 5.27 -11.55 9.72
CA LYS A 128 4.88 -12.68 8.88
C LYS A 128 6.08 -13.50 8.42
N ILE A 129 7.20 -12.86 8.11
CA ILE A 129 8.41 -13.53 7.61
C ILE A 129 9.24 -14.15 8.74
N TYR A 130 9.46 -13.41 9.84
CA TYR A 130 10.38 -13.80 10.91
C TYR A 130 9.68 -14.37 12.15
N GLY A 131 8.35 -14.40 12.18
CA GLY A 131 7.54 -14.88 13.29
C GLY A 131 7.21 -13.81 14.34
N ALA A 132 6.14 -14.05 15.09
CA ALA A 132 5.61 -13.11 16.09
C ALA A 132 6.49 -12.96 17.35
N ASP A 133 7.39 -13.91 17.60
CA ASP A 133 8.32 -13.90 18.75
C ASP A 133 9.64 -13.17 18.44
N SER A 134 9.85 -12.75 17.19
CA SER A 134 11.13 -12.18 16.77
C SER A 134 11.22 -10.67 17.04
N SER A 135 12.31 -10.23 17.68
CA SER A 135 12.68 -8.82 17.84
C SER A 135 12.96 -8.13 16.50
N VAL A 136 13.21 -8.91 15.44
CA VAL A 136 13.49 -8.42 14.08
C VAL A 136 12.35 -7.54 13.56
N SER A 137 11.10 -7.87 13.89
CA SER A 137 9.93 -7.08 13.43
C SER A 137 9.95 -5.66 13.97
N TRP A 138 10.27 -5.51 15.26
CA TRP A 138 10.40 -4.20 15.89
C TRP A 138 11.62 -3.44 15.39
N PHE A 139 12.72 -4.16 15.13
CA PHE A 139 13.92 -3.54 14.55
C PHE A 139 13.68 -3.05 13.11
N ALA A 140 12.95 -3.81 12.28
CA ALA A 140 12.57 -3.39 10.94
C ALA A 140 11.69 -2.12 10.98
N LEU A 141 10.72 -2.07 11.91
CA LEU A 141 9.92 -0.87 12.14
C LEU A 141 10.79 0.32 12.57
N PHE A 142 11.70 0.12 13.51
CA PHE A 142 12.64 1.15 13.96
C PHE A 142 13.47 1.67 12.78
N MET A 143 14.08 0.81 11.98
CA MET A 143 14.87 1.20 10.82
C MET A 143 14.05 1.99 9.78
N SER A 144 12.80 1.59 9.54
CA SER A 144 11.92 2.29 8.61
C SER A 144 11.51 3.67 9.11
N MET A 145 11.16 3.78 10.41
CA MET A 145 10.78 5.05 11.03
C MET A 145 11.95 6.03 11.13
N PHE A 146 13.12 5.56 11.55
CA PHE A 146 14.29 6.41 11.77
C PHE A 146 15.17 6.58 10.52
N SER A 147 14.78 6.00 9.38
CA SER A 147 15.41 6.32 8.10
C SER A 147 15.21 7.81 7.78
N PRO A 148 16.27 8.62 7.65
CA PRO A 148 16.13 10.07 7.46
C PRO A 148 15.34 10.43 6.20
N PHE A 149 15.56 9.69 5.11
CA PHE A 149 14.87 9.93 3.86
C PHE A 149 13.40 9.51 3.93
N GLN A 150 13.09 8.39 4.59
CA GLN A 150 11.71 7.98 4.80
C GLN A 150 10.97 8.97 5.71
N TRP A 151 11.62 9.43 6.79
CA TRP A 151 11.07 10.46 7.65
C TRP A 151 10.75 11.75 6.90
N TYR A 152 11.64 12.16 5.98
CA TYR A 152 11.54 13.41 5.24
C TYR A 152 10.56 13.37 4.05
N CYS A 153 10.48 12.24 3.34
CA CYS A 153 9.71 12.12 2.10
C CYS A 153 8.33 11.47 2.27
N SER A 154 8.15 10.54 3.20
CA SER A 154 6.91 9.73 3.28
C SER A 154 5.65 10.54 3.58
N THR A 155 5.78 11.67 4.29
CA THR A 155 4.69 12.57 4.65
C THR A 155 4.41 13.65 3.61
N ARG A 156 5.22 13.72 2.55
CA ARG A 156 5.03 14.62 1.41
C ARG A 156 4.16 13.95 0.36
N THR A 157 3.53 14.75 -0.48
CA THR A 157 2.56 14.34 -1.50
C THR A 157 3.23 13.77 -2.74
N PHE A 158 4.15 12.82 -2.54
CA PHE A 158 4.82 12.09 -3.61
C PHE A 158 4.09 10.80 -3.94
N SER A 159 3.92 10.56 -5.24
CA SER A 159 3.41 9.29 -5.76
C SER A 159 4.34 8.11 -5.37
N ASN A 160 5.64 8.35 -5.24
CA ASN A 160 6.62 7.33 -4.82
C ASN A 160 6.33 6.81 -3.41
N SER A 161 5.98 7.71 -2.49
CA SER A 161 5.69 7.33 -1.10
C SER A 161 4.39 6.54 -0.99
N LEU A 162 3.38 6.91 -1.80
CA LEU A 162 2.14 6.14 -1.90
C LEU A 162 2.40 4.77 -2.54
N GLU A 163 3.14 4.72 -3.65
CA GLU A 163 3.53 3.48 -4.33
C GLU A 163 4.26 2.55 -3.37
N THR A 164 5.27 3.04 -2.64
CA THR A 164 6.01 2.25 -1.65
C THR A 164 5.08 1.67 -0.57
N THR A 165 4.14 2.48 -0.07
CA THR A 165 3.14 2.03 0.92
C THR A 165 2.26 0.92 0.37
N LEU A 166 1.74 1.09 -0.85
CA LEU A 166 0.89 0.10 -1.52
C LEU A 166 1.66 -1.17 -1.84
N THR A 167 2.93 -1.07 -2.25
CA THR A 167 3.80 -2.21 -2.51
C THR A 167 4.04 -3.02 -1.24
N ILE A 168 4.37 -2.39 -0.12
CA ILE A 168 4.57 -3.09 1.15
C ILE A 168 3.26 -3.73 1.64
N ALA A 169 2.13 -3.03 1.50
CA ALA A 169 0.81 -3.58 1.81
C ALA A 169 0.49 -4.81 0.94
N ALA A 170 0.74 -4.72 -0.36
CA ALA A 170 0.53 -5.80 -1.31
C ALA A 170 1.42 -7.01 -1.02
N LEU A 171 2.68 -6.79 -0.66
CA LEU A 171 3.58 -7.85 -0.19
C LEU A 171 3.10 -8.45 1.13
N ASN A 172 2.55 -7.66 2.05
CA ASN A 172 1.99 -8.18 3.29
C ASN A 172 0.76 -9.07 3.04
N TYR A 173 -0.09 -8.78 2.06
CA TYR A 173 -1.22 -9.64 1.70
C TYR A 173 -0.85 -10.83 0.82
N PHE A 174 0.32 -10.80 0.18
CA PHE A 174 0.78 -11.89 -0.69
C PHE A 174 0.85 -13.23 0.07
N PRO A 175 0.34 -14.34 -0.50
CA PRO A 175 0.40 -15.64 0.13
C PRO A 175 1.81 -16.25 0.00
N TRP A 176 2.70 -15.87 0.93
CA TRP A 176 4.09 -16.35 0.98
C TRP A 176 4.21 -17.87 1.13
N GLU A 177 3.14 -18.56 1.54
CA GLU A 177 3.04 -20.02 1.56
C GLU A 177 3.26 -20.65 0.18
N LEU A 178 3.04 -19.89 -0.92
CA LEU A 178 3.35 -20.31 -2.28
C LEU A 178 4.85 -20.56 -2.52
N LEU A 179 5.71 -19.92 -1.73
CA LEU A 179 7.17 -20.15 -1.77
C LEU A 179 7.64 -21.19 -0.75
N GLY A 180 6.75 -21.60 0.17
CA GLY A 180 7.04 -22.56 1.23
C GLY A 180 7.16 -24.00 0.72
N GLU A 181 7.66 -24.87 1.59
CA GLU A 181 7.68 -26.31 1.33
C GLU A 181 6.33 -26.96 1.68
N PRO A 182 5.95 -28.06 1.01
CA PRO A 182 4.73 -28.78 1.34
C PRO A 182 4.82 -29.32 2.77
N LYS A 183 3.89 -28.90 3.64
CA LYS A 183 3.77 -29.46 4.98
C LYS A 183 3.38 -30.94 4.87
N LEU A 184 4.32 -31.84 5.18
CA LEU A 184 4.04 -33.26 5.34
C LEU A 184 3.13 -33.43 6.57
N THR A 185 1.83 -33.58 6.34
CA THR A 185 0.89 -33.87 7.41
C THR A 185 1.16 -35.31 7.86
N LYS A 186 1.77 -35.49 9.04
CA LYS A 186 1.80 -36.81 9.69
C LYS A 186 0.36 -37.16 10.13
N GLU A 187 -0.08 -38.32 9.66
CA GLU A 187 -1.30 -39.07 9.99
C GLU A 187 -2.63 -38.57 9.39
N ASN A 188 -3.13 -39.38 8.43
CA ASN A 188 -4.44 -39.39 7.76
C ASN A 188 -4.73 -38.30 6.71
N PRO A 189 -4.38 -38.52 5.43
CA PRO A 189 -4.83 -37.64 4.36
C PRO A 189 -6.27 -38.01 3.95
N LYS A 190 -7.23 -37.12 4.22
CA LYS A 190 -8.33 -36.96 3.25
C LYS A 190 -7.70 -36.31 2.02
N PRO A 191 -7.95 -36.81 0.79
CA PRO A 191 -7.41 -36.20 -0.41
C PRO A 191 -8.17 -34.90 -0.67
N SER A 192 -7.81 -33.83 0.02
CA SER A 192 -8.16 -32.50 -0.44
C SER A 192 -7.20 -32.18 -1.59
N GLY A 193 -7.50 -32.68 -2.80
CA GLY A 193 -6.88 -32.23 -4.05
C GLY A 193 -7.16 -30.76 -4.38
N GLY A 194 -7.44 -29.94 -3.38
CA GLY A 194 -7.68 -28.52 -3.49
C GLY A 194 -6.38 -27.75 -3.39
N SER A 195 -6.19 -26.79 -4.30
CA SER A 195 -5.11 -25.79 -4.21
C SER A 195 -5.14 -25.08 -2.84
N ILE A 196 -3.98 -24.74 -2.27
CA ILE A 196 -3.87 -23.91 -1.03
C ILE A 196 -4.73 -22.64 -1.13
N LEU A 197 -4.87 -22.12 -2.36
CA LEU A 197 -5.63 -20.91 -2.67
C LEU A 197 -7.15 -21.09 -2.58
N ASN A 198 -7.68 -22.32 -2.48
CA ASN A 198 -9.13 -22.55 -2.33
C ASN A 198 -9.63 -22.22 -0.90
N THR A 199 -8.73 -21.95 0.04
CA THR A 199 -9.13 -21.43 1.35
C THR A 199 -9.63 -19.99 1.19
N GLN A 200 -10.90 -19.74 1.54
CA GLN A 200 -11.60 -18.48 1.28
C GLN A 200 -10.84 -17.22 1.76
N GLY A 201 -10.14 -17.31 2.89
CA GLY A 201 -9.29 -16.22 3.40
C GLY A 201 -8.04 -15.96 2.55
N THR A 202 -7.37 -17.01 2.06
CA THR A 202 -6.13 -16.89 1.27
C THR A 202 -6.39 -16.28 -0.10
N LEU A 203 -7.51 -16.64 -0.75
CA LEU A 203 -7.89 -16.05 -2.04
C LEU A 203 -8.20 -14.56 -1.91
N THR A 204 -8.86 -14.16 -0.83
CA THR A 204 -9.19 -12.76 -0.57
C THR A 204 -7.92 -11.94 -0.36
N ASN A 205 -6.97 -12.46 0.43
CA ASN A 205 -5.66 -11.84 0.61
C ASN A 205 -4.88 -11.73 -0.71
N LEU A 206 -4.89 -12.79 -1.53
CA LEU A 206 -4.27 -12.75 -2.86
C LEU A 206 -4.90 -11.66 -3.74
N ARG A 207 -6.22 -11.56 -3.79
CA ARG A 207 -6.93 -10.50 -4.54
C ARG A 207 -6.53 -9.11 -4.06
N LEU A 208 -6.53 -8.90 -2.74
CA LEU A 208 -6.09 -7.63 -2.16
C LEU A 208 -4.63 -7.32 -2.53
N SER A 209 -3.73 -8.30 -2.46
CA SER A 209 -2.33 -8.15 -2.86
C SER A 209 -2.20 -7.73 -4.33
N ILE A 210 -2.88 -8.43 -5.25
CA ILE A 210 -2.82 -8.13 -6.68
C ILE A 210 -3.46 -6.77 -7.00
N LEU A 211 -4.58 -6.41 -6.36
CA LEU A 211 -5.20 -5.10 -6.55
C LEU A 211 -4.29 -3.96 -6.09
N LEU A 212 -3.69 -4.08 -4.91
CA LEU A 212 -2.74 -3.09 -4.40
C LEU A 212 -1.49 -3.01 -5.29
N ALA A 213 -0.98 -4.15 -5.77
CA ALA A 213 0.12 -4.22 -6.73
C ALA A 213 -0.22 -3.52 -8.04
N ALA A 214 -1.41 -3.78 -8.59
CA ALA A 214 -1.85 -3.19 -9.84
C ALA A 214 -2.01 -1.67 -9.73
N VAL A 215 -2.61 -1.17 -8.64
CA VAL A 215 -2.71 0.27 -8.37
C VAL A 215 -1.31 0.89 -8.24
N ALA A 216 -0.39 0.22 -7.55
CA ALA A 216 0.98 0.71 -7.39
C ALA A 216 1.76 0.74 -8.73
N VAL A 217 1.50 -0.21 -9.65
CA VAL A 217 2.02 -0.21 -11.02
C VAL A 217 1.41 0.91 -11.88
N LEU A 218 0.11 1.20 -11.71
CA LEU A 218 -0.54 2.31 -12.43
C LEU A 218 0.00 3.67 -11.98
N LEU A 219 0.25 3.82 -10.68
CA LEU A 219 0.89 5.01 -10.13
C LEU A 219 2.33 5.16 -10.62
N ARG A 220 3.09 4.06 -10.70
CA ARG A 220 4.46 4.02 -11.25
C ARG A 220 4.74 2.69 -11.98
N PRO A 221 4.86 2.71 -13.31
CA PRO A 221 5.13 1.51 -14.10
C PRO A 221 6.42 0.77 -13.72
N THR A 222 7.39 1.46 -13.09
CA THR A 222 8.64 0.86 -12.60
C THR A 222 8.40 -0.22 -11.53
N ASN A 223 7.27 -0.20 -10.83
CA ASN A 223 6.93 -1.21 -9.82
C ASN A 223 6.68 -2.60 -10.43
N VAL A 224 6.46 -2.69 -11.75
CA VAL A 224 6.41 -3.98 -12.46
C VAL A 224 7.69 -4.79 -12.23
N LEU A 225 8.84 -4.13 -12.05
CA LEU A 225 10.11 -4.81 -11.79
C LEU A 225 10.08 -5.58 -10.46
N ILE A 226 9.49 -5.00 -9.40
CA ILE A 226 9.36 -5.66 -8.10
C ILE A 226 8.46 -6.89 -8.24
N TRP A 227 7.29 -6.73 -8.85
CA TRP A 227 6.36 -7.85 -9.04
C TRP A 227 6.88 -8.92 -9.99
N ALA A 228 7.64 -8.55 -11.02
CA ALA A 228 8.33 -9.49 -11.88
C ALA A 228 9.27 -10.39 -11.09
N THR A 229 10.01 -9.86 -10.09
CA THR A 229 10.86 -10.70 -9.23
C THR A 229 10.06 -11.65 -8.34
N VAL A 230 8.93 -11.22 -7.78
CA VAL A 230 8.06 -12.07 -6.95
C VAL A 230 7.43 -13.18 -7.79
N VAL A 231 6.95 -12.85 -8.98
CA VAL A 231 6.39 -13.82 -9.94
C VAL A 231 7.47 -14.79 -10.41
N LEU A 232 8.66 -14.30 -10.76
CA LEU A 232 9.75 -15.17 -11.18
C LEU A 232 10.17 -16.12 -10.06
N ALA A 233 10.31 -15.62 -8.82
CA ALA A 233 10.65 -16.45 -7.66
C ALA A 233 9.59 -17.53 -7.40
N THR A 234 8.30 -17.19 -7.52
CA THR A 234 7.21 -18.17 -7.33
C THR A 234 7.14 -19.22 -8.43
N LEU A 235 7.27 -18.82 -9.69
CA LEU A 235 7.18 -19.72 -10.84
C LEU A 235 8.42 -20.62 -10.99
N THR A 236 9.60 -20.14 -10.61
CA THR A 236 10.85 -20.92 -10.68
C THR A 236 11.06 -21.81 -9.46
N ARG A 237 10.31 -21.62 -8.37
CA ARG A 237 10.42 -22.43 -7.14
C ARG A 237 10.41 -23.95 -7.40
N PRO A 238 9.52 -24.53 -8.25
CA PRO A 238 9.53 -25.96 -8.55
C PRO A 238 10.80 -26.47 -9.22
N LEU A 239 11.59 -25.60 -9.86
CA LEU A 239 12.85 -25.98 -10.51
C LEU A 239 13.98 -26.17 -9.49
N PHE A 240 13.89 -25.51 -8.33
CA PHE A 240 14.97 -25.45 -7.34
C PHE A 240 14.63 -26.15 -6.02
N ALA A 241 13.35 -26.39 -5.71
CA ALA A 241 12.91 -26.99 -4.46
C ALA A 241 11.57 -27.73 -4.60
N CYS A 242 11.25 -28.58 -3.61
CA CYS A 242 9.91 -29.13 -3.47
C CYS A 242 8.92 -27.98 -3.26
N SER A 243 8.04 -27.79 -4.24
CA SER A 243 7.11 -26.67 -4.28
C SER A 243 5.67 -27.14 -4.11
N VAL A 244 4.84 -26.31 -3.50
CA VAL A 244 3.39 -26.54 -3.40
C VAL A 244 2.63 -26.03 -4.63
N LEU A 245 3.36 -25.53 -5.63
CA LEU A 245 2.78 -24.98 -6.85
C LEU A 245 2.27 -26.12 -7.76
N THR A 246 0.96 -26.15 -7.98
CA THR A 246 0.30 -27.03 -8.94
C THR A 246 -0.14 -26.23 -10.17
N PRO A 247 -0.34 -26.87 -11.36
CA PRO A 247 -0.86 -26.19 -12.54
C PRO A 247 -2.20 -25.46 -12.28
N SER A 248 -3.06 -26.03 -11.43
CA SER A 248 -4.32 -25.40 -11.01
C SER A 248 -4.09 -24.12 -10.21
N THR A 249 -3.08 -24.09 -9.32
CA THR A 249 -2.69 -22.87 -8.60
C THR A 249 -2.21 -21.78 -9.55
N VAL A 250 -1.42 -22.13 -10.57
CA VAL A 250 -0.94 -21.18 -11.59
C VAL A 250 -2.11 -20.60 -12.40
N LEU A 251 -3.09 -21.44 -12.78
CA LEU A 251 -4.29 -20.97 -13.47
C LEU A 251 -5.09 -19.97 -12.63
N ILE A 252 -5.24 -20.23 -11.33
CA ILE A 252 -5.92 -19.29 -10.41
C ILE A 252 -5.16 -17.97 -10.33
N LEU A 253 -3.82 -18.01 -10.18
CA LEU A 253 -3.00 -16.80 -10.15
C LEU A 253 -3.16 -15.96 -11.42
N LEU A 254 -3.12 -16.61 -12.60
CA LEU A 254 -3.32 -15.93 -13.88
C LEU A 254 -4.72 -15.32 -14.00
N ARG A 255 -5.77 -16.07 -13.63
CA ARG A 255 -7.15 -15.58 -13.64
C ARG A 255 -7.32 -14.36 -12.74
N GLU A 256 -6.86 -14.43 -11.50
CA GLU A 256 -7.00 -13.34 -10.53
C GLU A 256 -6.14 -12.13 -10.93
N ALA A 257 -4.96 -12.35 -11.52
CA ALA A 257 -4.13 -11.29 -12.09
C ALA A 257 -4.86 -10.54 -13.22
N LEU A 258 -5.52 -11.26 -14.14
CA LEU A 258 -6.29 -10.66 -15.22
C LEU A 258 -7.50 -9.88 -14.69
N LEU A 259 -8.27 -10.46 -13.76
CA LEU A 259 -9.47 -9.81 -13.21
C LEU A 259 -9.12 -8.56 -12.39
N CYS A 260 -8.15 -8.66 -11.47
CA CYS A 260 -7.74 -7.55 -10.63
C CYS A 260 -7.01 -6.47 -11.45
N GLY A 261 -6.19 -6.87 -12.41
CA GLY A 261 -5.52 -5.95 -13.33
C GLY A 261 -6.50 -5.20 -14.22
N ALA A 262 -7.49 -5.89 -14.79
CA ALA A 262 -8.55 -5.26 -15.57
C ALA A 262 -9.35 -4.26 -14.72
N LEU A 263 -9.71 -4.63 -13.48
CA LEU A 263 -10.42 -3.73 -12.57
C LEU A 263 -9.60 -2.47 -12.26
N ALA A 264 -8.31 -2.61 -11.93
CA ALA A 264 -7.44 -1.47 -11.66
C ALA A 264 -7.29 -0.56 -12.90
N LEU A 265 -7.15 -1.14 -14.10
CA LEU A 265 -7.10 -0.40 -15.36
C LEU A 265 -8.40 0.36 -15.63
N THR A 266 -9.57 -0.27 -15.42
CA THR A 266 -10.86 0.41 -15.59
C THR A 266 -11.03 1.59 -14.64
N LEU A 267 -10.54 1.49 -13.40
CA LEU A 267 -10.56 2.60 -12.45
C LEU A 267 -9.62 3.74 -12.87
N SER A 268 -8.43 3.42 -13.41
CA SER A 268 -7.54 4.44 -13.97
C SER A 268 -8.18 5.15 -15.16
N LEU A 269 -8.77 4.39 -16.09
CA LEU A 269 -9.44 4.95 -17.27
C LEU A 269 -10.68 5.79 -16.92
N ALA A 270 -11.35 5.50 -15.81
CA ALA A 270 -12.47 6.31 -15.33
C ALA A 270 -12.03 7.60 -14.63
N SER A 271 -10.76 7.68 -14.22
CA SER A 271 -10.16 8.87 -13.60
C SER A 271 -9.63 9.86 -14.63
N ASP A 272 -9.15 9.36 -15.78
CA ASP A 272 -8.60 10.15 -16.89
C ASP A 272 -9.69 10.72 -17.82
#